data_AF-A0A5C5UKV6-F1
#
_entry.id   AF-A0A5C5UKV6-F1
#
_cell.length_a   1.000
_cell.length_b   1.000
_cell.length_c   1.000
_cell.angle_alpha   90.00
_cell.angle_beta   90.00
_cell.angle_gamma   90.00
#
_symmetry.space_group_name_H-M   'P 1'
#
loop_
_entity.id
_entity.type
_entity.pdbx_description
1 polymer ?
#
loop_
_entity_poly.entity_id
_entity_poly.type
_entity_poly.pdbx_seq_one_letter_code
_entity_poly.pdbx_strand_id
1 'polypeptide(L)'
;MGGLTTLPNLQCLCRRHHNFKTDRNVMARSDVFGVVTWKLDNLEVTTVPNGPLAGQVKGLESGITGRHDHPTRDEAYYDSPPSRNGFGRWGTTLAKYRAKQRNRHLVQMTMRKRQLRDYDDIPPLGDNDVPPEEC
;
A
#
# COMPACT_ATOMS: atom_id res chain seq x y z
N MET A 1 1.36 8.86 -2.53
CA MET A 1 1.05 9.08 -3.96
C MET A 1 0.78 7.75 -4.62
N GLY A 2 -0.31 7.63 -5.37
CA GLY A 2 -0.67 6.36 -6.03
C GLY A 2 -1.81 6.50 -7.03
N GLY A 3 -1.89 7.63 -7.75
CA GLY A 3 -2.98 7.98 -8.68
C GLY A 3 -3.16 7.08 -9.88
N LEU A 4 -4.17 7.39 -10.69
CA LEU A 4 -4.40 6.73 -11.97
C LEU A 4 -3.16 6.98 -12.84
N THR A 5 -2.44 5.95 -13.26
CA THR A 5 -1.29 6.15 -14.16
C THR A 5 -1.80 6.70 -15.48
N THR A 6 -1.45 7.94 -15.79
CA THR A 6 -1.87 8.66 -17.00
C THR A 6 -0.68 9.36 -17.61
N LEU A 7 -0.73 9.62 -18.92
CA LEU A 7 0.32 10.35 -19.65
C LEU A 7 0.95 11.53 -18.88
N PRO A 8 0.17 12.48 -18.30
CA PRO A 8 0.74 13.65 -17.63
C PRO A 8 1.48 13.33 -16.32
N ASN A 9 1.25 12.17 -15.71
CA ASN A 9 1.89 11.80 -14.45
C ASN A 9 2.96 10.71 -14.58
N LEU A 10 3.25 10.27 -15.81
CA LEU A 10 4.37 9.39 -16.11
C LEU A 10 5.68 10.16 -15.91
N GLN A 11 6.52 9.65 -15.00
CA GLN A 11 7.81 10.25 -14.69
C GLN A 11 8.90 9.19 -14.75
N CYS A 12 9.89 9.41 -15.62
CA CYS A 12 11.05 8.55 -15.74
C CYS A 12 12.08 8.90 -14.66
N LEU A 13 11.89 8.35 -13.45
CA LEU A 13 12.80 8.55 -12.33
C LEU A 13 13.70 7.33 -12.14
N CYS A 14 14.99 7.56 -11.90
CA CYS A 14 15.89 6.50 -11.46
C CYS A 14 15.40 5.93 -10.11
N ARG A 15 15.85 4.72 -9.75
CA ARG A 15 15.43 4.05 -8.50
C ARG A 15 15.56 4.95 -7.26
N ARG A 16 16.65 5.72 -7.16
CA ARG A 16 16.90 6.63 -6.04
C ARG A 16 15.86 7.75 -5.97
N HIS A 17 15.64 8.48 -7.07
CA HIS A 17 14.67 9.58 -7.10
C HIS A 17 13.22 9.10 -7.00
N HIS A 18 12.92 7.94 -7.58
CA HIS A 18 11.62 7.31 -7.42
C HIS A 18 11.36 6.98 -5.94
N ASN A 19 12.33 6.37 -5.25
CA ASN A 19 12.23 6.08 -3.83
C ASN A 19 12.07 7.35 -2.99
N PHE A 20 12.92 8.34 -3.24
CA PHE A 20 12.89 9.63 -2.57
C PHE A 20 11.50 10.29 -2.63
N LYS A 21 10.88 10.28 -3.82
CA LYS A 21 9.49 10.72 -4.06
C LYS A 21 8.47 9.86 -3.32
N THR A 22 8.55 8.54 -3.45
CA THR A 22 7.55 7.65 -2.81
C THR A 22 7.64 7.62 -1.29
N ASP A 23 8.83 7.90 -0.75
CA ASP A 23 9.10 8.03 0.68
C ASP A 23 8.65 9.39 1.24
N ARG A 24 8.12 10.28 0.39
CA ARG A 24 7.61 11.62 0.75
C ARG A 24 8.67 12.61 1.22
N ASN A 25 9.92 12.41 0.81
CA ASN A 25 10.96 13.45 0.98
C ASN A 25 10.80 14.61 -0.01
N VAL A 26 9.95 14.43 -1.03
CA VAL A 26 9.59 15.47 -2.00
C VAL A 26 8.13 15.32 -2.40
N MET A 27 7.44 16.44 -2.50
CA MET A 27 6.11 16.52 -3.10
C MET A 27 6.24 16.87 -4.59
N ALA A 28 5.43 16.25 -5.43
CA ALA A 28 5.37 16.55 -6.86
C ALA A 28 3.91 16.66 -7.30
N ARG A 29 3.57 17.74 -8.00
CA ARG A 29 2.27 17.95 -8.63
C ARG A 29 2.48 18.11 -10.13
N SER A 30 1.72 17.38 -10.94
CA SER A 30 1.72 17.52 -12.41
C SER A 30 0.46 18.20 -12.89
N ASP A 31 0.51 18.91 -14.01
CA ASP A 31 -0.67 19.42 -14.73
C ASP A 31 -1.10 18.48 -15.88
N VAL A 32 -2.09 18.87 -16.68
CA VAL A 32 -2.58 18.08 -17.83
C VAL A 32 -1.55 17.96 -18.95
N PHE A 33 -0.56 18.85 -19.00
CA PHE A 33 0.44 18.90 -20.07
C PHE A 33 1.76 18.21 -19.68
N GLY A 34 1.83 17.67 -18.46
CA GLY A 34 3.02 17.01 -17.94
C GLY A 34 4.07 17.97 -17.36
N VAL A 35 3.72 19.23 -17.11
CA VAL A 35 4.54 20.14 -16.30
C VAL A 35 4.49 19.64 -14.86
N VAL A 36 5.65 19.46 -14.24
CA VAL A 36 5.76 18.94 -12.88
C VAL A 36 6.41 19.97 -11.98
N THR A 37 5.71 20.36 -10.93
CA THR A 37 6.24 21.20 -9.85
C THR A 37 6.61 20.33 -8.66
N TRP A 38 7.87 20.45 -8.25
CA TRP A 38 8.51 19.73 -7.15
C TRP A 38 8.68 20.67 -5.97
N LYS A 39 8.25 20.25 -4.79
CA LYS A 39 8.43 20.99 -3.53
C LYS A 39 9.28 20.16 -2.59
N LEU A 40 10.48 20.67 -2.28
CA LEU A 40 11.39 20.16 -1.25
C LEU A 40 11.57 21.26 -0.20
N ASP A 41 11.00 21.07 0.98
CA ASP A 41 11.08 22.05 2.08
C ASP A 41 10.72 23.48 1.60
N ASN A 42 11.74 24.37 1.51
CA ASN A 42 11.61 25.76 1.09
C ASN A 42 11.93 26.01 -0.40
N LEU A 43 12.22 24.95 -1.16
CA LEU A 43 12.56 25.01 -2.57
C LEU A 43 11.41 24.48 -3.42
N GLU A 44 11.01 25.28 -4.41
CA GLU A 44 10.04 24.90 -5.42
C GLU A 44 10.72 24.95 -6.80
N VAL A 45 10.68 23.82 -7.51
CA VAL A 45 11.30 23.67 -8.84
C VAL A 45 10.25 23.16 -9.80
N THR A 46 10.10 23.82 -10.94
CA THR A 46 9.18 23.37 -12.00
C THR A 46 9.97 22.82 -13.17
N THR A 47 9.63 21.61 -13.60
CA THR A 47 10.17 20.97 -14.79
C THR A 47 9.11 20.94 -15.88
N VAL A 48 9.44 21.48 -17.05
CA VAL A 48 8.56 21.53 -18.23
C VAL A 48 8.99 20.43 -19.20
N PRO A 49 8.05 19.65 -19.76
CA PRO A 49 8.38 18.63 -20.76
C PRO A 49 8.96 19.28 -22.02
N ASN A 50 9.87 18.58 -22.68
CA ASN A 50 10.45 18.97 -23.96
C ASN A 50 10.28 17.82 -24.96
N GLY A 51 10.24 18.15 -26.25
CA GLY A 51 10.13 17.22 -27.35
C GLY A 51 8.82 17.35 -28.13
N PRO A 52 8.60 16.49 -29.14
CA PRO A 52 7.49 16.63 -30.08
C PRO A 52 6.10 16.55 -29.46
N LEU A 53 5.97 15.89 -28.30
CA LEU A 53 4.69 15.70 -27.61
C LEU A 53 4.42 16.76 -26.54
N ALA A 54 5.41 17.60 -26.21
CA ALA A 54 5.29 18.59 -25.14
C ALA A 54 4.28 19.68 -25.50
N GLY A 55 3.31 19.93 -24.61
CA GLY A 55 2.25 20.93 -24.79
C GLY A 55 1.18 20.59 -25.84
N GLN A 56 1.38 19.53 -26.64
CA GLN A 56 0.43 19.09 -27.65
C GLN A 56 -0.52 18.01 -27.14
N VAL A 57 -0.01 17.11 -26.30
CA VAL A 57 -0.79 15.99 -25.76
C VAL A 57 -1.37 16.40 -24.42
N LYS A 58 -2.69 16.65 -24.40
CA LYS A 58 -3.43 16.88 -23.15
C LYS A 58 -3.75 15.53 -22.50
N GLY A 59 -3.32 15.39 -21.26
CA GLY A 59 -3.66 14.28 -20.39
C GLY A 59 -5.07 14.33 -19.82
N LEU A 60 -5.51 13.21 -19.25
CA LEU A 60 -6.81 13.13 -18.57
C LEU A 60 -6.75 13.90 -17.24
N GLU A 61 -7.71 14.80 -17.02
CA GLU A 61 -7.77 15.63 -15.80
C GLU A 61 -7.91 14.79 -14.53
N SER A 62 -8.65 13.68 -14.58
CA SER A 62 -8.77 12.72 -13.47
C SER A 62 -7.47 11.94 -13.18
N GLY A 63 -6.45 12.06 -14.05
CA GLY A 63 -5.11 11.55 -13.80
C GLY A 63 -4.21 12.48 -12.99
N ILE A 64 -4.61 13.75 -12.84
CA ILE A 64 -3.91 14.75 -12.04
C ILE A 64 -4.29 14.64 -10.56
N THR A 65 -5.56 14.33 -10.31
CA THR A 65 -6.02 14.00 -8.96
C THR A 65 -5.43 12.66 -8.56
N GLY A 66 -4.91 12.59 -7.33
CA GLY A 66 -4.42 11.33 -6.78
C GLY A 66 -5.54 10.28 -6.75
N ARG A 67 -5.21 9.00 -6.52
CA ARG A 67 -6.16 7.86 -6.57
C ARG A 67 -7.29 7.95 -5.54
N HIS A 68 -7.21 8.92 -4.66
CA HIS A 68 -8.07 9.06 -3.52
C HIS A 68 -8.41 10.54 -3.42
N ASP A 69 -9.68 10.87 -3.64
CA ASP A 69 -10.24 12.19 -3.36
C ASP A 69 -10.28 12.47 -1.83
N HIS A 70 -9.87 11.48 -1.04
CA HIS A 70 -9.80 11.52 0.41
C HIS A 70 -8.41 11.00 0.82
N PRO A 71 -7.77 11.58 1.85
CA PRO A 71 -6.57 11.02 2.43
C PRO A 71 -6.80 9.53 2.76
N THR A 72 -6.02 8.62 2.17
CA THR A 72 -6.14 7.17 2.47
C THR A 72 -5.80 6.83 3.93
N ARG A 73 -5.27 7.83 4.65
CA ARG A 73 -4.87 7.88 6.05
C ARG A 73 -4.98 9.33 6.52
N ASP A 74 -5.03 9.56 7.82
CA ASP A 74 -5.16 10.89 8.40
C ASP A 74 -4.01 11.83 7.99
N GLU A 75 -4.23 13.15 8.01
CA GLU A 75 -3.21 14.16 7.67
C GLU A 75 -1.93 13.99 8.50
N ALA A 76 -2.06 13.67 9.79
CA ALA A 76 -0.95 13.37 10.68
C ALA A 76 -0.02 12.25 10.16
N TYR A 77 -0.55 11.29 9.38
CA TYR A 77 0.28 10.27 8.73
C TYR A 77 1.04 10.81 7.52
N TYR A 78 0.50 11.78 6.79
CA TYR A 78 1.17 12.43 5.68
C TYR A 78 2.23 13.43 6.13
N ASP A 79 2.00 14.08 7.27
CA ASP A 79 2.95 14.99 7.92
C ASP A 79 4.04 14.26 8.71
N SER A 80 3.81 12.99 9.06
CA SER A 80 4.83 12.19 9.73
C SER A 80 6.08 12.00 8.85
N PRO A 81 7.28 12.08 9.45
CA PRO A 81 8.52 11.99 8.70
C PRO A 81 8.65 10.64 7.96
N PRO A 82 9.35 10.60 6.80
CA PRO A 82 9.55 9.41 6.00
C PRO A 82 10.00 8.22 6.85
N SER A 83 9.22 7.14 6.86
CA SER A 83 9.61 5.95 7.60
C SER A 83 10.85 5.31 6.96
N ARG A 84 11.95 5.19 7.73
CA ARG A 84 13.23 4.49 7.42
C ARG A 84 14.28 5.26 6.60
N ASN A 85 14.90 6.32 7.13
CA ASN A 85 16.19 6.89 6.68
C ASN A 85 16.41 6.87 5.13
N GLY A 86 15.39 7.18 4.32
CA GLY A 86 15.48 7.20 2.85
C GLY A 86 15.58 5.85 2.08
N PHE A 87 15.33 4.70 2.72
CA PHE A 87 15.34 3.39 2.04
C PHE A 87 13.94 2.88 1.70
N GLY A 88 13.32 3.50 0.70
CA GLY A 88 12.06 3.06 0.12
C GLY A 88 12.13 1.75 -0.66
N ARG A 89 11.03 0.97 -0.60
CA ARG A 89 10.37 0.47 -1.81
C ARG A 89 8.99 -0.17 -1.58
N TRP A 90 8.15 0.01 -2.60
CA TRP A 90 7.13 -0.92 -3.11
C TRP A 90 6.27 -1.65 -2.08
N GLY A 91 5.08 -1.09 -1.82
CA GLY A 91 3.90 -1.81 -1.32
C GLY A 91 3.91 -2.27 0.14
N THR A 92 5.05 -2.66 0.70
CA THR A 92 5.13 -3.21 2.07
C THR A 92 6.56 -3.13 2.64
N THR A 93 6.72 -2.52 3.82
CA THR A 93 7.99 -2.56 4.56
C THR A 93 8.27 -3.97 5.09
N LEU A 94 9.54 -4.33 5.34
CA LEU A 94 9.89 -5.61 5.98
C LEU A 94 9.21 -5.75 7.35
N ALA A 95 9.10 -4.64 8.10
CA ALA A 95 8.36 -4.60 9.35
C ALA A 95 6.87 -4.88 9.16
N LYS A 96 6.23 -4.27 8.14
CA LYS A 96 4.82 -4.50 7.79
C LYS A 96 4.59 -5.91 7.27
N TYR A 97 5.52 -6.47 6.50
CA TYR A 97 5.50 -7.85 6.05
C TYR A 97 5.62 -8.81 7.25
N ARG A 98 6.59 -8.60 8.14
CA ARG A 98 6.76 -9.38 9.38
C ARG A 98 5.54 -9.28 10.29
N ALA A 99 4.97 -8.09 10.46
CA ALA A 99 3.74 -7.89 11.22
C ALA A 99 2.55 -8.62 10.59
N LYS A 100 2.40 -8.56 9.26
CA LYS A 100 1.37 -9.30 8.52
C LYS A 100 1.53 -10.81 8.68
N GLN A 101 2.76 -11.33 8.61
CA GLN A 101 3.05 -12.75 8.84
C GLN A 101 2.75 -13.16 10.29
N ARG A 102 3.13 -12.35 11.28
CA ARG A 102 2.77 -12.59 12.69
C ARG A 102 1.27 -12.64 12.92
N ASN A 103 0.51 -11.67 12.38
CA ASN A 103 -0.94 -11.66 12.51
C ASN A 103 -1.59 -12.90 11.88
N ARG A 104 -1.10 -13.34 10.71
CA ARG A 104 -1.58 -14.58 10.09
C ARG A 104 -1.31 -15.81 10.96
N HIS A 105 -0.11 -15.91 11.52
CA HIS A 105 0.26 -17.01 12.41
C HIS A 105 -0.61 -17.02 13.68
N LEU A 106 -0.85 -15.86 14.28
CA LEU A 106 -1.73 -15.74 15.45
C LEU A 106 -3.16 -16.16 15.13
N VAL A 107 -3.73 -15.70 14.01
CA VAL A 107 -5.09 -16.11 13.59
C VAL A 107 -5.18 -17.63 13.40
N GLN A 108 -4.19 -18.25 12.75
CA GLN A 108 -4.15 -19.70 12.59
C GLN A 108 -4.03 -20.44 13.94
N MET A 109 -3.18 -19.95 14.84
CA MET A 109 -3.04 -20.49 16.21
C MET A 109 -4.36 -20.38 17.00
N THR A 110 -5.07 -19.27 16.89
CA THR A 110 -6.36 -19.06 17.55
C THR A 110 -7.44 -19.98 16.99
N MET A 111 -7.51 -20.15 15.66
CA MET A 111 -8.44 -21.10 15.05
C MET A 111 -8.15 -22.55 15.44
N ARG A 112 -6.87 -22.94 15.47
CA ARG A 112 -6.46 -24.28 15.92
C ARG A 112 -6.83 -24.52 17.39
N LYS A 113 -6.62 -23.54 18.27
CA LYS A 113 -7.05 -23.63 19.68
C LYS A 113 -8.56 -23.74 19.84
N ARG A 114 -9.34 -23.08 18.97
CA ARG A 114 -10.80 -23.19 18.98
C ARG A 114 -11.24 -24.59 18.55
N GLN A 115 -10.69 -25.13 17.46
CA GLN A 115 -10.98 -26.49 17.01
C GLN A 115 -10.62 -27.57 18.05
N LEU A 116 -9.55 -27.37 18.82
CA LEU A 116 -9.18 -28.30 19.90
C LEU A 116 -10.16 -28.22 21.08
N ARG A 117 -10.66 -27.03 21.45
CA ARG A 117 -11.72 -26.91 22.46
C ARG A 117 -13.00 -27.62 22.01
N ASP A 118 -13.41 -27.39 20.75
CA ASP A 118 -14.61 -28.02 20.20
C ASP A 118 -14.48 -29.57 20.13
N TYR A 119 -13.25 -30.12 20.14
CA TYR A 119 -12.99 -31.56 20.20
C TYR A 119 -13.09 -32.13 21.62
N ASP A 120 -12.62 -31.37 22.63
CA ASP A 120 -12.72 -31.74 24.05
C ASP A 120 -14.16 -31.59 24.59
N ASP A 121 -15.02 -30.84 23.90
CA ASP A 121 -16.46 -30.66 24.19
C ASP A 121 -17.35 -31.75 23.54
N ILE A 122 -16.77 -32.76 22.87
CA ILE A 122 -17.52 -33.91 22.34
C ILE A 122 -17.88 -34.80 23.55
N PRO A 123 -19.17 -34.98 23.88
CA PRO A 123 -19.56 -35.87 24.95
C PRO A 123 -19.09 -37.30 24.63
N PRO A 124 -18.60 -38.06 25.63
CA PRO A 124 -18.22 -39.46 25.41
C PRO A 124 -19.43 -40.22 24.82
N LEU A 125 -19.16 -41.10 23.85
CA LEU A 125 -20.19 -41.99 23.30
C LEU A 125 -20.89 -42.71 24.45
N GLY A 126 -22.22 -42.60 24.51
CA GLY A 126 -23.00 -43.33 25.50
C GLY A 126 -23.06 -44.81 25.11
N ASP A 127 -23.36 -45.67 26.07
CA ASP A 127 -23.47 -47.12 25.84
C ASP A 127 -24.52 -47.50 24.75
N ASN A 128 -25.43 -46.57 24.40
CA ASN A 128 -26.42 -46.74 23.33
C ASN A 128 -25.91 -46.39 21.93
N ASP A 129 -24.73 -45.78 21.81
CA ASP A 129 -24.12 -45.37 20.53
C ASP A 129 -23.14 -46.42 19.98
N VAL A 130 -22.88 -47.49 20.74
CA VAL A 130 -22.07 -48.64 20.32
C VAL A 130 -22.97 -49.57 19.50
N PRO A 131 -22.70 -49.78 18.19
CA PRO A 131 -23.50 -50.69 17.39
C PRO A 131 -23.43 -52.10 18.02
N PRO A 132 -24.56 -52.82 18.11
CA PRO A 132 -24.56 -54.16 18.69
C PRO A 132 -23.57 -55.04 17.91
N GLU A 133 -22.73 -55.78 18.63
CA GLU A 133 -21.86 -56.77 18.01
C GLU A 133 -22.74 -57.78 17.27
N GLU A 134 -22.69 -57.73 15.94
CA GLU A 134 -23.36 -58.71 15.09
C GLU A 134 -22.72 -60.09 15.36
N CYS A 135 -23.50 -61.02 15.90
CA CYS A 135 -23.18 -62.45 16.01
C CYS A 135 -23.37 -63.16 14.66
#